data_AF-A0A3B4FG61-F1
#
_entry.id   AF-A0A3B4FG61-F1
#
_cell.length_a   1.000
_cell.length_b   1.000
_cell.length_c   1.000
_cell.angle_alpha   90.00
_cell.angle_beta   90.00
_cell.angle_gamma   90.00
#
_symmetry.space_group_name_H-M   'P 1'
#
loop_
_entity.id
_entity.type
_entity.pdbx_description
1 polymer ?
#
loop_
_entity_poly.entity_id
_entity_poly.type
_entity_poly.pdbx_seq_one_letter_code
_entity_poly.pdbx_strand_id
1 'polypeptide(L)'
;QLTPFPLIPLKLRLATLKVFKLYAKGLYGDNWTQTDGSVKVTYGDQKKRTDIISNDDNPRWRETFEFGTITINMKNKLKFAVYDEDTYWNSDLLGECSFDLRAGKVSDSCMLNHGTFFFSYTV
;
A
#
# COMPACT_ATOMS: atom_id res chain seq x y z
N GLN A 1 -48.47 -17.58 -12.64
CA GLN A 1 -47.06 -17.68 -13.07
C GLN A 1 -46.37 -16.40 -12.61
N LEU A 2 -45.57 -16.46 -11.54
CA LEU A 2 -44.86 -15.29 -11.02
C LEU A 2 -43.54 -15.18 -11.79
N THR A 3 -43.35 -14.09 -12.52
CA THR A 3 -42.05 -13.77 -13.13
C THR A 3 -41.06 -13.48 -12.00
N PRO A 4 -39.84 -14.03 -12.04
CA PRO A 4 -38.85 -13.67 -11.04
C PRO A 4 -38.49 -12.20 -11.24
N PHE A 5 -38.61 -11.39 -10.19
CA PHE A 5 -38.02 -10.06 -10.18
C PHE A 5 -36.54 -10.20 -10.54
N PRO A 6 -35.99 -9.37 -11.45
CA PRO A 6 -34.56 -9.37 -11.67
C PRO A 6 -33.91 -8.99 -10.33
N LEU A 7 -33.15 -9.92 -9.77
CA LEU A 7 -32.21 -9.61 -8.70
C LEU A 7 -31.22 -8.62 -9.30
N ILE A 8 -31.49 -7.33 -9.16
CA ILE A 8 -30.53 -6.27 -9.46
C ILE A 8 -29.28 -6.65 -8.67
N PRO A 9 -28.12 -6.90 -9.32
CA PRO A 9 -26.93 -7.27 -8.58
C PRO A 9 -26.63 -6.12 -7.62
N LEU A 10 -26.38 -6.49 -6.36
CA LEU A 10 -25.94 -5.61 -5.28
C LEU A 10 -25.00 -4.55 -5.88
N LYS A 11 -25.44 -3.29 -5.90
CA LYS A 11 -24.78 -2.17 -6.58
C LYS A 11 -23.27 -2.22 -6.36
N LEU A 12 -22.54 -2.72 -7.36
CA LEU A 12 -21.09 -2.87 -7.27
C LEU A 12 -20.50 -1.47 -7.26
N ARG A 13 -19.91 -1.04 -6.14
CA ARG A 13 -19.19 0.23 -6.06
C ARG A 13 -17.82 0.05 -6.70
N LEU A 14 -17.82 0.08 -8.02
CA LEU A 14 -16.61 0.10 -8.83
C LEU A 14 -15.93 1.45 -8.68
N ALA A 15 -14.61 1.42 -8.51
CA ALA A 15 -13.78 2.62 -8.51
C ALA A 15 -12.38 2.28 -9.04
N THR A 16 -11.59 3.29 -9.41
CA THR A 16 -10.22 3.08 -9.87
C THR A 16 -9.26 3.48 -8.78
N LEU A 17 -8.51 2.51 -8.25
CA LEU A 17 -7.53 2.78 -7.21
C LEU A 17 -6.15 3.06 -7.81
N LYS A 18 -5.60 4.22 -7.45
CA LYS A 18 -4.23 4.63 -7.77
C LYS A 18 -3.49 5.04 -6.50
N VAL A 19 -2.30 4.50 -6.28
CA VAL A 19 -1.46 4.73 -5.09
C VAL A 19 -0.13 5.33 -5.52
N PHE A 20 0.32 6.40 -4.87
CA PHE A 20 1.48 7.21 -5.31
C PHE A 20 2.04 8.07 -4.17
N LYS A 21 3.13 8.81 -4.44
CA LYS A 21 3.82 9.68 -3.45
C LYS A 21 4.22 8.89 -2.20
N LEU A 22 4.90 7.77 -2.41
CA LEU A 22 5.39 6.92 -1.34
C LEU A 22 6.75 7.44 -0.88
N TYR A 23 6.88 7.74 0.40
CA TYR A 23 8.18 8.09 0.98
C TYR A 23 8.20 7.77 2.47
N ALA A 24 9.38 7.56 3.03
CA ALA A 24 9.55 7.39 4.47
C ALA A 24 10.54 8.40 5.03
N LYS A 25 10.54 8.53 6.35
CA LYS A 25 11.50 9.33 7.10
C LYS A 25 11.94 8.60 8.35
N GLY A 26 13.24 8.57 8.61
CA GLY A 26 13.83 7.99 9.81
C GLY A 26 13.59 6.49 9.96
N LEU A 27 13.64 5.75 8.85
CA LEU A 27 13.69 4.29 8.93
C LEU A 27 14.95 3.84 9.66
N TYR A 28 14.87 2.66 10.28
CA TYR A 28 16.00 1.99 10.90
C TYR A 28 15.78 0.49 10.80
N GLY A 29 16.56 -0.16 9.95
CA GLY A 29 16.53 -1.61 9.73
C GLY A 29 17.91 -2.23 9.91
N ASP A 30 18.95 -1.50 9.48
CA ASP A 30 20.33 -1.89 9.63
C ASP A 30 21.03 -1.30 10.86
N ASN A 31 22.03 -2.03 11.38
CA ASN A 31 22.86 -1.58 12.51
C ASN A 31 24.17 -0.89 12.09
N TRP A 32 24.66 -1.15 10.88
CA TRP A 32 25.97 -0.65 10.40
C TRP A 32 25.86 0.24 9.15
N THR A 33 24.77 0.10 8.42
CA THR A 33 24.41 0.81 7.19
C THR A 33 23.08 1.53 7.39
N GLN A 34 22.65 2.28 6.37
CA GLN A 34 21.30 2.82 6.32
C GLN A 34 20.35 1.80 5.70
N THR A 35 19.06 1.93 5.97
CA THR A 35 18.04 0.99 5.48
C THR A 35 18.03 0.85 3.95
N ASP A 36 17.92 -0.39 3.48
CA ASP A 36 17.66 -0.78 2.09
C ASP A 36 16.13 -0.92 1.87
N GLY A 37 15.44 0.21 1.71
CA GLY A 37 13.99 0.28 1.86
C GLY A 37 13.17 -0.18 0.64
N SER A 38 12.14 -0.99 0.87
CA SER A 38 11.07 -1.28 -0.09
C SER A 38 9.67 -1.28 0.53
N VAL A 39 8.63 -1.12 -0.30
CA VAL A 39 7.23 -1.13 0.15
C VAL A 39 6.39 -2.09 -0.67
N LYS A 40 5.73 -3.02 0.01
CA LYS A 40 4.70 -3.89 -0.57
C LYS A 40 3.32 -3.27 -0.34
N VAL A 41 2.59 -3.05 -1.42
CA VAL A 41 1.22 -2.49 -1.42
C VAL A 41 0.23 -3.59 -1.80
N THR A 42 -0.78 -3.82 -0.97
CA THR A 42 -1.78 -4.87 -1.17
C THR A 42 -3.20 -4.30 -1.14
N TYR A 43 -4.03 -4.72 -2.08
CA TYR A 43 -5.48 -4.47 -2.05
C TYR A 43 -6.24 -5.67 -2.62
N GLY A 44 -7.05 -6.33 -1.78
CA GLY A 44 -7.63 -7.63 -2.13
C GLY A 44 -6.52 -8.64 -2.45
N ASP A 45 -6.62 -9.30 -3.60
CA ASP A 45 -5.63 -10.29 -4.05
C ASP A 45 -4.45 -9.67 -4.82
N GLN A 46 -4.53 -8.38 -5.16
CA GLN A 46 -3.47 -7.69 -5.88
C GLN A 46 -2.36 -7.27 -4.93
N LYS A 47 -1.12 -7.64 -5.29
CA LYS A 47 0.11 -7.25 -4.59
C LYS A 47 1.05 -6.59 -5.58
N LYS A 48 1.60 -5.44 -5.20
CA LYS A 48 2.60 -4.68 -5.96
C LYS A 48 3.72 -4.29 -5.00
N ARG A 49 4.93 -4.12 -5.53
CA ARG A 49 6.10 -3.76 -4.73
C ARG A 49 6.88 -2.65 -5.43
N THR A 50 7.49 -1.78 -4.65
CA THR A 50 8.48 -0.82 -5.16
C THR A 50 9.79 -1.53 -5.46
N ASP A 51 10.65 -0.85 -6.21
CA ASP A 51 12.07 -1.06 -6.23
C ASP A 51 12.65 -0.82 -4.83
N ILE A 52 13.85 -1.36 -4.64
CA ILE A 52 14.65 -1.18 -3.43
C ILE A 52 15.45 0.10 -3.59
N ILE A 53 15.37 0.98 -2.59
CA ILE A 53 16.26 2.13 -2.47
C ILE A 53 17.28 1.80 -1.39
N SER A 54 18.51 1.55 -1.82
CA SER A 54 19.58 1.12 -0.92
C SER A 54 20.19 2.28 -0.12
N ASN A 55 20.57 1.99 1.12
CA ASN A 55 21.28 2.87 2.03
C ASN A 55 20.66 4.27 2.13
N ASP A 56 19.37 4.35 2.47
CA ASP A 56 18.67 5.62 2.71
C ASP A 56 17.58 5.46 3.77
N ASP A 57 17.72 6.13 4.91
CA ASP A 57 16.71 6.13 5.98
C ASP A 57 15.49 7.01 5.65
N ASN A 58 15.54 7.77 4.55
CA ASN A 58 14.49 8.70 4.13
C ASN A 58 14.09 8.50 2.66
N PRO A 59 13.82 7.25 2.23
CA PRO A 59 13.66 6.89 0.83
C PRO A 59 12.41 7.53 0.23
N ARG A 60 12.48 7.81 -1.09
CA ARG A 60 11.37 8.32 -1.90
C ARG A 60 11.20 7.46 -3.14
N TRP A 61 10.20 6.59 -3.14
CA TRP A 61 9.87 5.73 -4.28
C TRP A 61 9.09 6.52 -5.34
N ARG A 62 9.50 6.37 -6.61
CA ARG A 62 8.92 7.11 -7.75
C ARG A 62 7.64 6.47 -8.27
N GLU A 63 7.38 5.24 -7.84
CA GLU A 63 6.37 4.36 -8.35
C GLU A 63 4.99 4.90 -8.07
N THR A 64 4.12 4.59 -9.03
CA THR A 64 2.71 4.84 -8.94
C THR A 64 2.02 3.54 -9.32
N PHE A 65 1.28 2.97 -8.37
CA PHE A 65 0.59 1.71 -8.55
C PHE A 65 -0.84 1.94 -8.99
N GLU A 66 -1.15 1.47 -10.19
CA GLU A 66 -2.52 1.38 -10.68
C GLU A 66 -3.05 -0.02 -10.39
N PHE A 67 -4.07 -0.09 -9.53
CA PHE A 67 -4.80 -1.33 -9.20
C PHE A 67 -6.00 -1.55 -10.14
N GLY A 68 -6.24 -0.57 -11.03
CA GLY A 68 -7.35 -0.59 -11.98
C GLY A 68 -8.70 -0.53 -11.26
N THR A 69 -9.70 -1.13 -11.92
CA THR A 69 -11.06 -1.20 -11.39
C THR A 69 -11.13 -2.16 -10.21
N ILE A 70 -11.44 -1.62 -9.04
CA ILE A 70 -11.61 -2.35 -7.79
C ILE A 70 -13.08 -2.38 -7.38
N THR A 71 -13.46 -3.39 -6.59
CA THR A 71 -14.73 -3.39 -5.86
C THR A 71 -14.49 -2.83 -4.46
N ILE A 72 -15.08 -1.68 -4.16
CA ILE A 72 -15.07 -1.14 -2.79
C ILE A 72 -15.99 -2.01 -1.93
N ASN A 73 -15.41 -2.69 -0.95
CA ASN A 73 -16.13 -3.47 0.06
C ASN A 73 -15.48 -3.28 1.44
N MET A 74 -16.20 -3.64 2.50
CA MET A 74 -15.71 -3.50 3.88
C MET A 74 -14.67 -4.57 4.29
N LYS A 75 -14.37 -5.55 3.42
CA LYS A 75 -13.42 -6.63 3.70
C LYS A 75 -12.00 -6.27 3.26
N ASN A 76 -11.87 -5.59 2.13
CA ASN A 76 -10.58 -5.26 1.51
C ASN A 76 -10.05 -3.95 2.07
N LYS A 77 -8.85 -4.01 2.63
CA LYS A 77 -8.10 -2.84 3.09
C LYS A 77 -6.93 -2.56 2.15
N LEU A 78 -6.60 -1.29 1.97
CA LEU A 78 -5.34 -0.89 1.37
C LEU A 78 -4.25 -1.07 2.41
N LYS A 79 -3.35 -2.02 2.17
CA LYS A 79 -2.28 -2.37 3.10
C LYS A 79 -0.91 -1.97 2.57
N PHE A 80 -0.06 -1.50 3.46
CA PHE A 80 1.34 -1.25 3.20
C PHE A 80 2.17 -2.03 4.19
N ALA A 81 3.22 -2.69 3.71
CA ALA A 81 4.26 -3.30 4.52
C ALA A 81 5.60 -2.75 4.04
N VAL A 82 6.36 -2.15 4.97
CA VAL A 82 7.66 -1.53 4.73
C VAL A 82 8.73 -2.51 5.16
N TYR A 83 9.71 -2.74 4.29
CA TYR A 83 10.77 -3.71 4.47
C TYR A 83 12.15 -3.06 4.38
N ASP A 84 13.09 -3.66 5.10
CA ASP A 84 14.52 -3.56 4.86
C ASP A 84 14.99 -4.79 4.07
N GLU A 85 15.94 -4.64 3.15
CA GLU A 85 16.32 -5.67 2.19
C GLU A 85 17.81 -6.02 2.25
N ASP A 86 18.20 -6.94 3.14
CA ASP A 86 19.61 -7.38 3.20
C ASP A 86 20.02 -8.23 2.00
N THR A 87 19.14 -9.16 1.59
CA THR A 87 19.34 -10.03 0.43
C THR A 87 18.00 -10.38 -0.22
N TYR A 88 18.01 -10.89 -1.45
CA TYR A 88 16.78 -11.27 -2.15
C TYR A 88 15.86 -12.23 -1.36
N TRP A 89 16.42 -13.01 -0.41
CA TRP A 89 15.68 -13.97 0.42
C TRP A 89 15.57 -13.55 1.89
N ASN A 90 16.28 -12.51 2.31
CA ASN A 90 16.25 -11.97 3.66
C ASN A 90 15.76 -10.53 3.62
N SER A 91 14.50 -10.34 4.01
CA SER A 91 13.87 -9.03 4.07
C SER A 91 13.18 -8.88 5.41
N ASP A 92 13.55 -7.85 6.16
CA ASP A 92 13.07 -7.60 7.50
C ASP A 92 11.87 -6.65 7.46
N LEU A 93 10.78 -7.03 8.14
CA LEU A 93 9.58 -6.19 8.20
C LEU A 93 9.79 -5.06 9.21
N LEU A 94 9.87 -3.82 8.72
CA LEU A 94 9.98 -2.62 9.55
C LEU A 94 8.64 -2.15 10.12
N GLY A 95 7.55 -2.49 9.42
CA GLY A 95 6.19 -2.34 9.94
C GLY A 95 5.12 -2.41 8.87
N GLU A 96 3.86 -2.45 9.32
CA GLU A 96 2.70 -2.55 8.45
C GLU A 96 1.51 -1.70 8.91
N CYS A 97 0.68 -1.30 7.96
CA CYS A 97 -0.56 -0.58 8.21
C CYS A 97 -1.65 -0.97 7.21
N SER A 98 -2.90 -0.72 7.60
CA SER A 98 -4.08 -1.06 6.79
C SER A 98 -5.13 0.03 6.91
N PHE A 99 -5.65 0.49 5.77
CA PHE A 99 -6.60 1.59 5.69
C PHE A 99 -7.85 1.20 4.93
N ASP A 100 -8.99 1.69 5.41
CA ASP A 100 -10.24 1.66 4.66
C ASP A 100 -10.23 2.77 3.61
N LEU A 101 -10.59 2.44 2.37
CA LEU A 101 -10.60 3.41 1.28
C LEU A 101 -11.70 4.45 1.46
N ARG A 102 -11.36 5.70 1.14
CA ARG A 102 -12.30 6.83 1.06
C ARG A 102 -12.28 7.39 -0.35
N ALA A 103 -13.44 7.87 -0.82
CA ALA A 103 -13.55 8.46 -2.15
C ALA A 103 -12.73 9.76 -2.25
N GLY A 104 -12.14 10.00 -3.43
CA GLY A 104 -11.32 11.18 -3.69
C GLY A 104 -9.84 10.96 -3.42
N LYS A 105 -9.09 12.07 -3.28
CA LYS A 105 -7.64 12.05 -3.05
C LYS A 105 -7.34 12.13 -1.56
N VAL A 106 -6.59 11.15 -1.07
CA VAL A 106 -6.21 11.04 0.33
C VAL A 106 -4.68 10.99 0.42
N SER A 107 -4.15 11.67 1.43
CA SER A 107 -2.75 11.56 1.85
C SER A 107 -2.74 11.23 3.32
N ASP A 108 -1.98 10.22 3.71
CA ASP A 108 -1.94 9.72 5.07
C ASP A 108 -0.56 9.12 5.39
N SER A 109 -0.38 8.61 6.60
CA SER A 109 0.88 8.09 7.10
C SER A 109 0.72 6.90 8.03
N CYS A 110 1.81 6.14 8.16
CA CYS A 110 1.98 5.01 9.07
C CYS A 110 3.17 5.29 9.97
N MET A 111 2.92 5.37 11.27
CA MET A 111 3.98 5.35 12.27
C MET A 111 4.51 3.93 12.37
N LEU A 112 5.82 3.78 12.17
CA LEU A 112 6.52 2.50 12.29
C LEU A 112 7.22 2.43 13.66
N ASN A 113 7.86 1.31 13.98
CA ASN A 113 8.71 1.24 15.18
C ASN A 113 9.82 2.30 15.14
N HIS A 114 10.40 2.49 13.94
CA HIS A 114 11.33 3.56 13.64
C HIS A 114 10.86 4.32 12.40
N GLY A 115 10.64 5.62 12.58
CA GLY A 115 10.28 6.50 11.49
C GLY A 115 8.80 6.50 11.13
N THR A 116 8.50 7.07 9.97
CA THR A 116 7.14 7.23 9.48
C THR A 116 7.12 7.04 7.97
N PHE A 117 6.20 6.21 7.51
CA PHE A 117 5.91 6.02 6.09
C PHE A 117 4.72 6.90 5.68
N PHE A 118 4.80 7.54 4.53
CA PHE A 118 3.81 8.46 3.99
C PHE A 118 3.38 7.98 2.61
N PHE A 119 2.09 8.12 2.31
CA PHE A 119 1.53 7.73 1.03
C PHE A 119 0.38 8.64 0.61
N SER A 120 0.00 8.52 -0.65
CA SER A 120 -1.23 9.10 -1.18
C SER A 120 -1.96 8.09 -2.07
N TYR A 121 -3.28 8.22 -2.15
CA TYR A 121 -4.08 7.46 -3.10
C TYR A 121 -5.25 8.27 -3.65
N THR A 122 -5.80 7.82 -4.77
CA THR A 122 -7.10 8.26 -5.29
C THR A 122 -8.00 7.07 -5.55
N VAL A 123 -9.29 7.25 -5.25
CA VAL A 123 -10.41 6.33 -5.53
C VAL A 123 -11.52 7.09 -6.24
#